data_AF-A0A931CZ61-F1
#
_entry.id   AF-A0A931CZ61-F1
#
_cell.length_a   1.000
_cell.length_b   1.000
_cell.length_c   1.000
_cell.angle_alpha   90.00
_cell.angle_beta   90.00
_cell.angle_gamma   90.00
#
_symmetry.space_group_name_H-M   'P 1'
#
loop_
_entity.id
_entity.type
_entity.pdbx_description
1 polymer ?
#
loop_
_entity_poly.entity_id
_entity_poly.type
_entity_poly.pdbx_seq_one_letter_code
_entity_poly.pdbx_strand_id
1 'polypeptide(L)'
;MGLRKKTFVIIVSICLVLIVSLMLASRLLILNGFSHLETEHVQQDVAQAWRHIEKEIQWLSSIAGDWAPWDDTYIFIQDQNTRFIDSNLSSDTLANLGIHFMLFVDLDNRLVQATAIDPEKKEAAALPEGVWDQIRSKNALLEYPYPR
;
A
#
# COMPACT_ATOMS: atom_id res chain seq x y z
N MET A 1 -17.48 64.13 -32.56
CA MET A 1 -17.66 62.66 -32.66
C MET A 1 -19.14 62.35 -32.86
N GLY A 2 -19.52 61.61 -33.90
CA GLY A 2 -20.94 61.24 -34.13
C GLY A 2 -21.45 60.26 -33.06
N LEU A 3 -22.75 60.29 -32.77
CA LEU A 3 -23.38 59.48 -31.71
C LEU A 3 -22.98 57.99 -31.77
N ARG A 4 -22.85 57.43 -32.96
CA ARG A 4 -22.43 56.02 -33.18
C ARG A 4 -21.10 55.67 -32.51
N LYS A 5 -20.08 56.54 -32.57
CA LYS A 5 -18.78 56.29 -31.92
C LYS A 5 -18.90 56.33 -30.39
N LYS A 6 -19.72 57.24 -29.84
CA LYS A 6 -19.97 57.33 -28.40
C LYS A 6 -20.67 56.07 -27.88
N THR A 7 -21.73 55.63 -28.54
CA THR A 7 -22.48 54.42 -28.15
C THR A 7 -21.60 53.17 -28.25
N PHE A 8 -20.78 53.07 -29.30
CA PHE A 8 -19.84 51.96 -29.45
C PHE A 8 -18.83 51.88 -28.29
N VAL A 9 -18.22 53.02 -27.92
CA VAL A 9 -17.26 53.06 -26.80
C VAL A 9 -17.92 52.68 -25.47
N ILE A 10 -19.15 53.12 -25.22
CA ILE A 10 -19.89 52.78 -24.00
C ILE A 10 -20.18 51.27 -23.94
N ILE A 11 -20.69 50.68 -25.03
CA ILE A 11 -20.99 49.25 -25.09
C ILE A 11 -19.73 48.42 -24.85
N VAL A 12 -18.64 48.74 -25.56
CA VAL A 12 -17.36 48.06 -25.38
C VAL A 12 -16.86 48.17 -23.94
N SER A 13 -16.97 49.36 -23.33
CA SER A 13 -16.54 49.57 -21.94
C SER A 13 -17.35 48.71 -20.96
N ILE A 14 -18.68 48.64 -21.12
CA ILE A 14 -19.55 47.81 -20.28
C ILE A 14 -19.21 46.33 -20.45
N CYS A 15 -19.06 45.86 -21.68
CA CYS A 15 -18.67 44.48 -21.95
C CYS A 15 -17.32 44.15 -21.30
N LEU A 16 -16.36 45.07 -21.36
CA LEU A 16 -15.02 44.87 -20.79
C LEU A 16 -15.08 44.80 -19.26
N VAL A 17 -15.86 45.67 -18.61
CA VAL A 17 -16.10 45.62 -17.16
C VAL A 17 -16.77 44.29 -16.76
N LEU A 18 -17.76 43.83 -17.53
CA LEU A 18 -18.44 42.56 -17.27
C LEU A 18 -17.51 41.35 -17.40
N ILE A 19 -16.63 41.34 -18.41
CA ILE A 19 -15.64 40.26 -18.58
C ILE A 19 -14.68 40.25 -17.39
N VAL A 20 -14.15 41.42 -17.00
CA VAL A 20 -13.22 41.52 -15.86
C VAL A 20 -13.89 41.09 -14.56
N SER A 21 -15.14 41.49 -14.31
CA SER A 21 -15.85 41.11 -13.10
C SER A 21 -16.12 39.60 -13.03
N LEU A 22 -16.52 38.98 -14.16
CA LEU A 22 -16.70 37.54 -14.27
C LEU A 22 -15.38 36.78 -14.06
N MET A 23 -14.28 37.25 -14.63
CA MET A 23 -12.96 36.66 -14.42
C MET A 23 -12.51 36.74 -12.96
N LEU A 24 -12.77 37.87 -12.29
CA LEU A 24 -12.44 38.03 -10.87
C LEU A 24 -13.26 37.09 -9.99
N ALA A 25 -14.58 37.05 -10.21
CA ALA A 25 -15.48 36.16 -9.48
C ALA A 25 -15.10 34.69 -9.69
N SER A 26 -14.79 34.29 -10.92
CA SER A 26 -14.32 32.93 -11.26
C SER A 26 -13.05 32.58 -10.51
N ARG A 27 -12.02 33.45 -10.53
CA ARG A 27 -10.76 33.18 -9.82
C ARG A 27 -10.95 33.07 -8.31
N LEU A 28 -11.72 33.99 -7.72
CA LEU A 28 -11.87 34.06 -6.26
C LEU A 28 -12.73 32.93 -5.70
N LEU A 29 -13.83 32.58 -6.39
CA LEU A 29 -14.80 31.61 -5.90
C LEU A 29 -14.47 30.19 -6.34
N ILE A 30 -14.09 30.01 -7.61
CA ILE A 30 -13.94 28.68 -8.20
C ILE A 30 -12.51 28.20 -7.96
N LEU A 31 -11.50 28.94 -8.41
CA LEU A 31 -10.12 28.43 -8.41
C LEU A 31 -9.58 28.16 -7.00
N ASN A 32 -9.85 29.06 -6.05
CA ASN A 32 -9.43 28.88 -4.65
C ASN A 32 -10.18 27.72 -3.97
N GLY A 33 -11.49 27.59 -4.23
CA GLY A 33 -12.29 26.48 -3.70
C GLY A 33 -11.80 25.13 -4.23
N PHE A 34 -11.49 25.06 -5.53
CA PHE A 34 -10.93 23.86 -6.15
C PHE A 34 -9.56 23.47 -5.59
N SER A 35 -8.64 24.42 -5.41
CA SER A 35 -7.30 24.12 -4.88
C SER A 35 -7.34 23.56 -3.45
N HIS A 36 -8.26 24.06 -2.61
CA HIS A 36 -8.45 23.52 -1.27
C HIS A 36 -9.03 22.10 -1.31
N LEU A 37 -10.09 21.89 -2.08
CA LEU A 37 -10.73 20.58 -2.24
C LEU A 37 -9.79 19.53 -2.86
N GLU A 38 -8.93 19.94 -3.78
CA GLU A 38 -7.90 19.10 -4.38
C GLU A 38 -6.88 18.66 -3.32
N THR A 39 -6.44 19.58 -2.45
CA THR A 39 -5.51 19.25 -1.36
C THR A 39 -6.16 18.27 -0.37
N GLU A 40 -7.42 18.49 0.01
CA GLU A 40 -8.15 17.59 0.90
C GLU A 40 -8.34 16.20 0.27
N HIS A 41 -8.69 16.11 -1.01
CA HIS A 41 -8.80 14.84 -1.73
C HIS A 41 -7.46 14.08 -1.73
N VAL A 42 -6.37 14.75 -2.09
CA VAL A 42 -5.05 14.12 -2.11
C VAL A 42 -4.66 13.60 -0.72
N GLN A 43 -4.95 14.37 0.34
CA GLN A 43 -4.70 13.91 1.72
C GLN A 43 -5.55 12.69 2.08
N GLN A 44 -6.82 12.66 1.69
CA GLN A 44 -7.72 11.53 1.93
C GLN A 44 -7.26 10.26 1.19
N ASP A 45 -6.86 10.41 -0.07
CA ASP A 45 -6.37 9.30 -0.91
C ASP A 45 -5.08 8.71 -0.33
N VAL A 46 -4.14 9.56 0.09
CA VAL A 46 -2.90 9.11 0.76
C VAL A 46 -3.22 8.41 2.08
N ALA A 47 -4.13 8.96 2.88
CA ALA A 47 -4.55 8.33 4.14
C ALA A 47 -5.24 6.99 3.90
N GLN A 48 -6.00 6.86 2.80
CA GLN A 48 -6.62 5.59 2.42
C GLN A 48 -5.56 4.57 2.01
N ALA A 49 -4.62 4.95 1.15
CA ALA A 49 -3.50 4.08 0.75
C ALA A 49 -2.71 3.59 1.98
N TRP A 50 -2.41 4.49 2.93
CA TRP A 50 -1.75 4.12 4.18
C TRP A 50 -2.54 3.10 4.99
N ARG A 51 -3.85 3.30 5.15
CA ARG A 51 -4.72 2.34 5.85
C ARG A 51 -4.77 0.97 5.16
N HIS A 52 -4.67 0.91 3.84
CA HIS A 52 -4.59 -0.37 3.12
C HIS A 52 -3.27 -1.10 3.40
N ILE A 53 -2.14 -0.39 3.37
CA ILE A 53 -0.83 -0.97 3.72
C ILE A 53 -0.82 -1.47 5.17
N GLU A 54 -1.33 -0.68 6.10
CA GLU A 54 -1.39 -1.05 7.52
C GLU A 54 -2.24 -2.31 7.74
N LYS A 55 -3.38 -2.44 7.05
CA LYS A 55 -4.20 -3.65 7.11
C LYS A 55 -3.47 -4.87 6.58
N GLU A 56 -2.70 -4.72 5.51
CA GLU A 56 -1.91 -5.81 4.94
C GLU A 56 -0.82 -6.27 5.92
N ILE A 57 -0.12 -5.32 6.56
CA ILE A 57 0.87 -5.62 7.60
C ILE A 57 0.22 -6.37 8.76
N GLN A 58 -0.95 -5.91 9.23
CA GLN A 58 -1.68 -6.58 10.31
C GLN A 58 -2.16 -7.98 9.92
N TRP A 59 -2.59 -8.17 8.68
CA TRP A 59 -2.96 -9.48 8.14
C TRP A 59 -1.77 -10.46 8.15
N LEU A 60 -0.63 -10.04 7.59
CA LEU A 60 0.60 -10.84 7.60
C LEU A 60 1.10 -11.13 9.02
N SER A 61 0.99 -10.16 9.93
CA SER A 61 1.31 -10.35 11.35
C SER A 61 0.38 -11.36 12.03
N SER A 62 -0.90 -11.41 11.66
CA SER A 62 -1.83 -12.41 12.19
C SER A 62 -1.44 -13.81 11.72
N ILE A 63 -1.13 -13.99 10.44
CA ILE A 63 -0.67 -15.28 9.91
C ILE A 63 0.60 -15.73 10.64
N ALA A 64 1.59 -14.85 10.77
CA ALA A 64 2.82 -15.17 11.49
C ALA A 64 2.54 -15.50 12.96
N GLY A 65 1.68 -14.72 13.63
CA GLY A 65 1.29 -14.93 15.02
C GLY A 65 0.50 -16.22 15.26
N ASP A 66 -0.24 -16.70 14.25
CA ASP A 66 -0.97 -17.96 14.33
C ASP A 66 -0.06 -19.17 14.06
N TRP A 67 0.87 -19.07 13.11
CA TRP A 67 1.72 -20.19 12.67
C TRP A 67 3.00 -20.38 13.49
N ALA A 68 3.63 -19.29 13.93
CA ALA A 68 4.89 -19.35 14.67
C ALA A 68 4.82 -20.13 16.01
N PRO A 69 3.75 -20.01 16.84
CA PRO A 69 3.71 -20.66 18.15
C PRO A 69 3.26 -22.12 18.11
N TRP A 70 2.94 -22.69 16.95
CA TRP A 70 2.56 -24.10 16.86
C TRP A 70 3.71 -25.00 17.31
N ASP A 71 3.40 -26.03 18.10
CA ASP A 71 4.36 -27.05 18.52
C ASP A 71 5.06 -27.69 17.30
N ASP A 72 4.30 -27.96 16.23
CA ASP A 72 4.84 -28.52 14.99
C ASP A 72 5.83 -27.56 14.30
N THR A 73 5.57 -26.26 14.33
CA THR A 73 6.49 -25.23 13.80
C THR A 73 7.75 -25.18 14.63
N TYR A 74 7.63 -25.21 15.97
CA TYR A 74 8.77 -25.24 16.87
C TYR A 74 9.66 -26.47 16.63
N ILE A 75 9.06 -27.65 16.49
CA ILE A 75 9.78 -28.90 16.17
C ILE A 75 10.46 -28.77 14.80
N PHE A 76 9.74 -28.28 13.79
CA PHE A 76 10.27 -28.09 12.43
C PHE A 76 11.50 -27.18 12.38
N ILE A 77 11.52 -26.09 13.15
CA ILE A 77 12.69 -25.20 13.23
C ILE A 77 13.94 -25.96 13.74
N GLN A 78 13.76 -26.98 14.60
CA GLN A 78 14.88 -27.75 15.16
C GLN A 78 15.33 -28.91 14.27
N ASP A 79 14.40 -29.65 13.68
CA ASP A 79 14.69 -30.92 13.02
C ASP A 79 14.57 -30.88 11.49
N GLN A 80 14.02 -29.80 10.93
CA GLN A 80 13.77 -29.62 9.49
C GLN A 80 13.03 -30.81 8.87
N ASN A 81 12.10 -31.42 9.61
CA ASN A 81 11.40 -32.60 9.13
C ASN A 81 10.59 -32.31 7.84
N THR A 82 10.75 -33.17 6.84
CA THR A 82 10.07 -33.03 5.54
C THR A 82 8.56 -33.19 5.66
N ARG A 83 8.09 -33.91 6.69
CA ARG A 83 6.66 -34.11 6.95
C ARG A 83 5.94 -32.77 7.12
N PHE A 84 6.51 -31.82 7.86
CA PHE A 84 5.93 -30.50 8.04
C PHE A 84 5.79 -29.75 6.71
N ILE A 85 6.80 -29.84 5.83
CA ILE A 85 6.78 -29.22 4.50
C ILE A 85 5.64 -29.82 3.67
N ASP A 86 5.54 -31.15 3.63
CA ASP A 86 4.54 -31.87 2.85
C ASP A 86 3.11 -31.63 3.36
N SER A 87 2.91 -31.52 4.68
CA SER A 87 1.59 -31.35 5.27
C SER A 87 1.12 -29.90 5.39
N ASN A 88 2.03 -28.95 5.60
CA ASN A 88 1.67 -27.57 5.93
C ASN A 88 2.13 -26.54 4.89
N LEU A 89 3.21 -26.79 4.14
CA LEU A 89 3.78 -25.81 3.20
C LEU A 89 3.46 -26.13 1.74
N SER A 90 2.33 -26.82 1.50
CA SER A 90 1.83 -27.05 0.14
C SER A 90 1.42 -25.74 -0.55
N SER A 91 1.47 -25.71 -1.89
CA SER A 91 1.05 -24.54 -2.66
C SER A 91 -0.41 -24.16 -2.41
N ASP A 92 -1.30 -25.13 -2.20
CA ASP A 92 -2.69 -24.87 -1.83
C ASP A 92 -2.81 -24.20 -0.47
N THR A 93 -2.00 -24.59 0.51
CA THR A 93 -2.02 -23.98 1.84
C THR A 93 -1.63 -22.51 1.77
N LEU A 94 -0.52 -22.19 1.10
CA LEU A 94 -0.06 -20.80 0.96
C LEU A 94 -1.03 -19.97 0.12
N ALA A 95 -1.63 -20.56 -0.93
CA ALA A 95 -2.62 -19.87 -1.75
C ALA A 95 -3.89 -19.55 -0.96
N ASN A 96 -4.33 -20.45 -0.08
CA ASN A 96 -5.47 -20.21 0.81
C ASN A 96 -5.19 -19.12 1.85
N LEU A 97 -3.93 -18.95 2.28
CA LEU A 97 -3.51 -17.82 3.11
C LEU A 97 -3.41 -16.50 2.34
N GLY A 98 -3.41 -16.53 1.00
CA GLY A 98 -3.28 -15.36 0.15
C GLY A 98 -1.89 -14.73 0.15
N ILE A 99 -0.86 -15.50 0.51
CA ILE A 99 0.52 -15.00 0.60
C ILE A 99 1.39 -15.53 -0.54
N HIS A 100 2.40 -14.75 -0.90
CA HIS A 100 3.33 -15.09 -1.98
C HIS A 100 4.50 -15.93 -1.48
N PHE A 101 4.89 -15.78 -0.22
CA PHE A 101 5.95 -16.58 0.37
C PHE A 101 5.83 -16.63 1.89
N MET A 102 6.47 -17.63 2.48
CA MET A 102 6.62 -17.80 3.92
C MET A 102 8.07 -18.19 4.21
N LEU A 103 8.66 -17.55 5.22
CA LEU A 103 10.04 -17.77 5.65
C LEU A 103 10.04 -18.27 7.09
N PHE A 104 10.79 -19.34 7.35
CA PHE A 104 11.03 -19.88 8.68
C PHE A 104 12.47 -19.57 9.07
N VAL A 105 12.63 -18.88 10.19
CA VAL A 105 13.91 -18.36 10.67
C VAL A 105 14.12 -18.82 12.10
N ASP A 106 15.33 -19.28 12.42
CA ASP A 106 15.67 -19.70 13.79
C ASP A 106 16.09 -18.50 14.68
N LEU A 107 16.34 -18.77 15.96
CA LEU A 107 16.75 -17.76 16.93
C LEU A 107 18.15 -17.16 16.66
N ASP A 108 18.96 -17.80 15.81
CA ASP A 108 20.26 -17.29 15.35
C ASP A 108 20.12 -16.41 14.09
N ASN A 109 18.88 -16.05 13.71
CA ASN A 109 18.53 -15.32 12.49
C ASN A 109 18.97 -16.04 11.19
N ARG A 110 19.04 -17.36 11.22
CA ARG A 110 19.33 -18.19 10.03
C ARG A 110 18.03 -18.63 9.39
N LEU A 111 17.97 -18.51 8.06
CA LEU A 111 16.86 -19.02 7.28
C LEU A 111 16.89 -20.55 7.28
N VAL A 112 15.86 -21.15 7.87
CA VAL A 112 15.67 -22.61 7.94
C VAL A 112 14.97 -23.12 6.68
N GLN A 113 13.88 -22.46 6.28
CA GLN A 113 13.10 -22.82 5.09
C GLN A 113 12.49 -21.57 4.46
N ALA A 114 12.41 -21.56 3.13
CA ALA A 114 11.67 -20.58 2.37
C ALA A 114 10.77 -21.29 1.35
N THR A 115 9.50 -20.92 1.33
CA THR A 115 8.55 -21.40 0.34
C THR A 115 7.89 -20.21 -0.34
N ALA A 116 7.89 -20.18 -1.67
CA ALA A 116 7.29 -19.12 -2.45
C ALA A 116 6.38 -19.72 -3.53
N ILE A 117 5.26 -19.04 -3.78
CA ILE A 117 4.23 -19.46 -4.75
C ILE A 117 3.66 -18.26 -5.51
N ASP A 118 3.07 -18.54 -6.65
CA ASP A 118 2.09 -17.68 -7.31
C ASP A 118 0.70 -18.05 -6.73
N PRO A 119 0.07 -17.21 -5.88
CA PRO A 119 -1.18 -17.57 -5.23
C PRO A 119 -2.36 -17.67 -6.21
N GLU A 120 -2.31 -17.02 -7.37
CA GLU A 120 -3.36 -17.11 -8.39
C GLU A 120 -3.29 -18.43 -9.16
N LYS A 121 -2.07 -18.87 -9.51
CA LYS A 121 -1.85 -20.13 -10.23
C LYS A 121 -1.74 -21.35 -9.31
N LYS A 122 -1.51 -21.12 -8.01
CA LYS A 122 -1.20 -22.15 -7.00
C LYS A 122 0.03 -22.98 -7.35
N GLU A 123 1.02 -22.34 -7.97
CA GLU A 123 2.25 -22.97 -8.42
C GLU A 123 3.44 -22.44 -7.65
N ALA A 124 4.48 -23.26 -7.51
CA ALA A 124 5.73 -22.82 -6.89
C ALA A 124 6.34 -21.66 -7.70
N ALA A 125 6.81 -20.64 -6.99
CA ALA A 125 7.49 -19.48 -7.55
C ALA A 125 8.88 -19.33 -6.94
N ALA A 126 9.72 -18.52 -7.58
CA ALA A 126 10.99 -18.13 -7.00
C ALA A 126 10.75 -17.08 -5.91
N LEU A 127 11.49 -17.18 -4.79
CA LEU A 127 11.55 -16.09 -3.83
C LEU A 127 12.11 -14.84 -4.52
N PRO A 128 11.52 -13.65 -4.34
CA PRO A 128 12.02 -12.46 -5.03
C PRO A 128 13.46 -12.14 -4.62
N GLU A 129 14.25 -11.68 -5.59
CA GLU A 129 15.69 -11.47 -5.43
C GLU A 129 15.99 -10.45 -4.32
N GLY A 130 16.89 -10.81 -3.40
CA GLY A 130 17.34 -9.94 -2.32
C GLY A 130 16.33 -9.74 -1.17
N VAL A 131 15.15 -10.36 -1.20
CA VAL A 131 14.15 -10.21 -0.12
C VAL A 131 14.71 -10.64 1.23
N TRP A 132 15.37 -11.80 1.29
CA TRP A 132 15.97 -12.29 2.53
C TRP A 132 17.08 -11.34 3.04
N ASP A 133 17.91 -10.82 2.14
CA ASP A 133 18.97 -9.88 2.52
C ASP A 133 18.41 -8.57 3.08
N GLN A 134 17.32 -8.06 2.50
CA GLN A 134 16.66 -6.86 3.01
C GLN A 134 16.05 -7.09 4.40
N ILE A 135 15.35 -8.21 4.59
CA ILE A 135 14.75 -8.59 5.88
C ILE A 135 15.83 -8.71 6.96
N ARG A 136 16.89 -9.47 6.67
CA ARG A 136 18.03 -9.67 7.56
C ARG A 136 18.79 -8.38 7.87
N SER A 137 18.95 -7.49 6.89
CA SER A 137 19.71 -6.24 7.09
C SER A 137 19.00 -5.23 8.00
N LYS A 138 17.66 -5.25 8.02
CA LYS A 138 16.86 -4.26 8.76
C LYS A 138 16.51 -4.71 10.17
N ASN A 139 16.62 -5.99 10.51
CA ASN A 139 16.21 -6.65 11.78
C ASN A 139 14.75 -6.41 12.24
N ALA A 140 14.03 -5.45 11.66
CA ALA A 140 12.73 -4.97 12.12
C ALA A 140 11.61 -6.02 12.05
N LEU A 141 11.78 -7.09 11.26
CA LEU A 141 10.83 -8.21 11.17
C LEU A 141 11.26 -9.44 11.99
N LEU A 142 12.47 -9.41 12.55
CA LEU A 142 13.02 -10.47 13.41
C LEU A 142 12.89 -10.10 14.90
N GLU A 143 12.70 -8.81 15.20
CA GLU A 143 12.35 -8.32 16.52
C GLU A 143 10.84 -8.30 16.68
N TYR A 144 10.30 -9.14 17.57
CA TYR A 144 8.88 -9.16 17.90
C TYR A 144 8.66 -8.43 19.24
N PRO A 145 8.32 -7.12 19.23
CA PRO A 145 8.26 -6.32 20.46
C PRO A 145 7.12 -6.72 21.41
N TYR A 146 6.15 -7.53 20.95
CA TYR A 146 5.03 -7.99 21.76
C TYR A 146 4.72 -9.48 21.50
N PRO A 147 5.51 -10.42 22.04
CA PRO A 147 5.14 -11.83 22.03
C PRO A 147 3.83 -11.96 22.82
N ARG A 148 2.77 -12.44 22.15
CA ARG A 148 1.48 -12.74 22.78
C ARG A 148 1.52 -14.10 23.45
#